data_AF-A0A6G0YK03-F1
#
_entry.id   AF-A0A6G0YK03-F1
#
_cell.length_a   1.000
_cell.length_b   1.000
_cell.length_c   1.000
_cell.angle_alpha   90.00
_cell.angle_beta   90.00
_cell.angle_gamma   90.00
#
_symmetry.space_group_name_H-M   'P 1'
#
loop_
_entity.id
_entity.type
_entity.pdbx_description
1 polymer ?
#
loop_
_entity_poly.entity_id
_entity_poly.type
_entity_poly.pdbx_seq_one_letter_code
_entity_poly.pdbx_strand_id
1 'polypeptide(L)'
;MSFFRSRRPFEFDYNINGSKLTRAANTIKDLGIVFDTKLTFYPHIETFFCKALKIFGFVKRVCSQFKLVAPIKSLYCALVHSVLEYASVICDPHTISHSYALERMQRKIPVFWWLCARNKSSTTRLHP
;
A
#
# COMPACT_ATOMS: atom_id res chain seq x y z
N MET A 1 -19.89 -3.32 -15.02
CA MET A 1 -18.67 -4.16 -15.16
C MET A 1 -19.10 -5.61 -14.92
N SER A 2 -18.45 -6.61 -15.53
CA SER A 2 -18.77 -8.01 -15.24
C SER A 2 -17.49 -8.76 -14.91
N PHE A 3 -17.52 -9.54 -13.83
CA PHE A 3 -16.39 -10.30 -13.35
C PHE A 3 -16.45 -11.73 -13.88
N PHE A 4 -15.30 -12.28 -14.25
CA PHE A 4 -15.21 -13.64 -14.75
C PHE A 4 -13.93 -14.33 -14.27
N ARG A 5 -14.07 -15.60 -13.87
CA ARG A 5 -12.94 -16.52 -13.65
C ARG A 5 -12.67 -17.42 -14.85
N SER A 6 -13.60 -17.48 -15.81
CA SER A 6 -13.45 -18.24 -17.05
C SER A 6 -12.44 -17.57 -17.99
N ARG A 7 -11.68 -18.39 -18.74
CA ARG A 7 -10.78 -17.91 -19.81
C ARG A 7 -11.53 -17.33 -21.00
N ARG A 8 -12.80 -17.72 -21.16
CA ARG A 8 -13.70 -17.20 -22.19
C ARG A 8 -14.82 -16.42 -21.50
N PRO A 9 -14.77 -15.08 -21.50
CA PRO A 9 -15.81 -14.25 -20.93
C PRO A 9 -17.11 -14.44 -21.70
N PHE A 10 -18.24 -14.52 -20.99
CA PHE A 10 -19.54 -14.39 -21.63
C PHE A 10 -19.87 -12.90 -21.78
N GLU A 11 -20.08 -12.47 -23.02
CA GLU A 11 -20.46 -11.10 -23.34
C GLU A 11 -21.94 -11.06 -23.68
N PHE A 12 -22.71 -10.38 -22.84
CA PHE A 12 -24.14 -10.17 -23.04
C PHE A 12 -24.42 -8.68 -23.13
N ASP A 13 -25.16 -8.31 -24.16
CA ASP A 13 -25.59 -6.93 -24.40
C ASP A 13 -26.90 -6.66 -23.67
N TYR A 14 -26.81 -5.92 -22.57
CA TYR A 14 -27.97 -5.52 -21.79
C TYR A 14 -28.65 -4.29 -22.41
N ASN A 15 -29.96 -4.36 -22.59
CA ASN A 15 -30.78 -3.26 -23.09
C ASN A 15 -31.83 -2.85 -22.03
N ILE A 16 -32.01 -1.54 -21.82
CA ILE A 16 -33.10 -0.97 -21.01
C ILE A 16 -33.90 -0.03 -21.92
N ASN A 17 -35.21 -0.25 -22.03
CA ASN A 17 -36.10 0.56 -22.89
C ASN A 17 -35.61 0.71 -24.34
N GLY A 18 -35.02 -0.36 -24.91
CA GLY A 18 -34.44 -0.33 -26.26
C GLY A 18 -33.09 0.38 -26.38
N SER A 19 -32.57 0.97 -25.29
CA SER A 19 -31.23 1.56 -25.25
C SER A 19 -30.19 0.55 -24.74
N LYS A 20 -29.09 0.39 -25.50
CA LYS A 20 -27.99 -0.50 -25.13
C LYS A 20 -27.15 0.12 -24.02
N LEU A 21 -26.96 -0.63 -22.94
CA LEU A 21 -26.11 -0.19 -21.83
C LEU A 21 -24.64 -0.34 -22.20
N THR A 22 -23.89 0.74 -22.02
CA THR A 22 -22.43 0.71 -22.16
C THR A 22 -21.83 -0.08 -21.00
N ARG A 23 -21.04 -1.11 -21.32
CA ARG A 23 -20.33 -1.89 -20.31
C ARG A 23 -19.22 -1.02 -19.69
N ALA A 24 -19.17 -0.98 -18.36
CA ALA A 24 -18.08 -0.30 -17.66
C ALA A 24 -16.73 -0.94 -18.02
N ALA A 25 -15.69 -0.09 -18.06
CA ALA A 25 -14.32 -0.43 -18.44
C ALA A 25 -13.73 -1.60 -17.64
N ASN A 26 -12.56 -2.09 -18.07
CA ASN A 26 -11.89 -3.25 -17.47
C ASN A 26 -11.50 -3.07 -16.00
N THR A 27 -11.52 -1.85 -15.48
CA THR A 27 -11.30 -1.57 -14.06
C THR A 27 -12.43 -0.71 -13.51
N ILE A 28 -12.90 -1.06 -12.31
CA ILE A 28 -13.84 -0.23 -11.54
C ILE A 28 -13.21 0.15 -10.22
N LYS A 29 -13.46 1.37 -9.79
CA LYS A 29 -13.06 1.85 -8.47
C LYS A 29 -14.30 1.87 -7.59
N ASP A 30 -14.29 1.07 -6.53
CA ASP A 30 -15.35 1.05 -5.53
C ASP A 30 -14.75 1.15 -4.12
N LEU A 31 -15.33 2.01 -3.28
CA LEU A 31 -14.83 2.35 -1.93
C LEU A 31 -13.33 2.71 -1.85
N GLY A 32 -12.75 3.20 -2.95
CA GLY A 32 -11.31 3.50 -3.03
C GLY A 32 -10.42 2.33 -3.46
N ILE A 33 -10.99 1.14 -3.65
CA ILE A 33 -10.34 -0.08 -4.12
C ILE A 33 -10.55 -0.20 -5.63
N VAL A 34 -9.49 -0.57 -6.35
CA VAL A 34 -9.57 -0.79 -7.81
C VAL A 34 -9.69 -2.29 -8.07
N PHE A 35 -10.78 -2.69 -8.71
CA PHE A 35 -11.04 -4.07 -9.09
C PHE A 35 -10.82 -4.23 -10.59
N ASP A 36 -10.12 -5.31 -10.96
CA ASP A 36 -10.01 -5.76 -12.35
C ASP A 36 -11.16 -6.73 -12.69
N THR A 37 -11.43 -6.91 -13.98
CA THR A 37 -12.34 -7.93 -14.56
C THR A 37 -12.13 -9.35 -14.00
N LYS A 38 -10.89 -9.71 -13.68
CA LYS A 38 -10.52 -11.01 -13.08
C LYS A 38 -10.70 -11.06 -11.56
N LEU A 39 -11.20 -9.98 -10.96
CA LEU A 39 -11.27 -9.76 -9.52
C LEU A 39 -9.87 -9.85 -8.84
N THR A 40 -8.82 -9.57 -9.59
CA THR A 40 -7.45 -9.56 -9.07
C THR A 40 -7.13 -8.17 -8.51
N PHE A 41 -6.67 -8.12 -7.26
CA PHE A 41 -6.31 -6.87 -6.56
C PHE A 41 -4.90 -6.36 -6.90
N TYR A 42 -4.20 -6.99 -7.84
CA TYR A 42 -2.81 -6.70 -8.17
C TYR A 42 -2.50 -5.22 -8.44
N PRO A 43 -3.17 -4.54 -9.38
CA PRO A 43 -2.86 -3.13 -9.66
C PRO A 43 -3.16 -2.24 -8.46
N HIS A 44 -4.21 -2.54 -7.69
CA HIS A 44 -4.52 -1.79 -6.48
C HIS A 44 -3.44 -1.94 -5.42
N ILE A 45 -3.00 -3.17 -5.17
CA ILE A 45 -1.95 -3.49 -4.20
C ILE A 45 -0.64 -2.79 -4.59
N GLU A 46 -0.24 -2.82 -5.86
CA GLU A 46 0.97 -2.14 -6.34
C GLU A 46 0.90 -0.62 -6.13
N THR A 47 -0.22 0.02 -6.48
CA THR A 47 -0.40 1.47 -6.26
C THR A 47 -0.35 1.83 -4.77
N PHE A 48 -0.94 0.98 -3.93
CA PHE A 48 -0.90 1.10 -2.48
C PHE A 48 0.54 1.02 -1.96
N PHE A 49 1.32 0.03 -2.40
CA PHE A 49 2.73 -0.11 -2.01
C PHE A 49 3.56 1.10 -2.41
N CYS A 50 3.39 1.57 -3.63
CA CYS A 50 4.04 2.79 -4.10
C CYS A 50 3.70 3.99 -3.21
N LYS A 51 2.43 4.13 -2.78
CA LYS A 51 2.00 5.19 -1.88
C LYS A 51 2.69 5.08 -0.51
N ALA A 52 2.70 3.90 0.10
CA ALA A 52 3.35 3.70 1.39
C ALA A 52 4.88 3.94 1.32
N LEU A 53 5.56 3.59 0.22
CA LEU A 53 6.99 3.87 0.05
C LEU A 53 7.27 5.36 -0.09
N LYS A 54 6.39 6.09 -0.78
CA LYS A 54 6.47 7.56 -0.89
C LYS A 54 6.34 8.22 0.48
N ILE A 55 5.36 7.80 1.29
CA ILE A 55 5.15 8.30 2.65
C ILE A 55 6.34 7.94 3.53
N PHE A 56 6.84 6.71 3.46
CA PHE A 56 8.04 6.31 4.20
C PHE A 56 9.27 7.16 3.83
N GLY A 57 9.47 7.41 2.53
CA GLY A 57 10.53 8.31 2.06
C GLY A 57 10.36 9.74 2.55
N PHE A 58 9.12 10.24 2.62
CA PHE A 58 8.80 11.54 3.20
C PHE A 58 9.14 11.58 4.70
N VAL A 59 8.65 10.60 5.48
CA VAL A 59 8.97 10.48 6.92
C VAL A 59 10.47 10.43 7.13
N LYS A 60 11.22 9.63 6.35
CA LYS A 60 12.68 9.56 6.44
C LYS A 60 13.37 10.91 6.19
N ARG A 61 12.93 11.66 5.17
CA ARG A 61 13.49 12.98 4.86
C ARG A 61 13.19 14.01 5.95
N VAL A 62 11.93 14.09 6.40
CA VAL A 62 11.51 15.00 7.45
C VAL A 62 12.21 14.65 8.76
N CYS A 63 12.22 13.38 9.14
CA CYS A 63 12.81 12.88 10.38
C CYS A 63 14.35 12.92 10.39
N SER A 64 15.01 13.17 9.26
CA SER A 64 16.49 13.23 9.19
C SER A 64 17.08 14.33 10.07
N GLN A 65 16.32 15.40 10.31
CA GLN A 65 16.73 16.54 11.14
C GLN A 65 16.29 16.39 12.61
N PHE A 66 15.40 15.44 12.91
CA PHE A 66 14.90 15.24 14.26
C PHE A 66 15.88 14.37 15.06
N LYS A 67 16.33 14.89 16.21
CA LYS A 67 17.21 14.18 17.15
C LYS A 67 16.44 13.26 18.11
N LEU A 68 15.11 13.40 18.19
CA LEU A 68 14.25 12.70 19.13
C LEU A 68 13.48 11.56 18.46
N VAL A 69 13.55 10.36 19.04
CA VAL A 69 12.92 9.14 18.50
C VAL A 69 11.40 9.14 18.68
N ALA A 70 10.88 9.77 19.74
CA ALA A 70 9.45 9.80 20.04
C ALA A 70 8.58 10.44 18.92
N PRO A 71 8.87 11.66 18.43
CA PRO A 71 8.09 12.26 17.34
C PRO A 71 8.24 11.49 16.02
N ILE A 72 9.41 10.91 15.75
CA ILE A 72 9.65 10.04 14.58
C ILE A 72 8.74 8.80 14.63
N LYS A 73 8.67 8.14 15.80
CA LYS A 73 7.82 6.99 16.01
C LYS A 73 6.34 7.35 15.85
N SER A 74 5.92 8.49 16.40
CA SER A 74 4.54 8.98 16.27
C SER A 74 4.16 9.25 14.82
N LEU A 75 5.01 9.96 14.06
CA LEU A 75 4.79 10.25 12.64
C LEU A 75 4.75 8.97 11.80
N TYR A 76 5.66 8.05 12.08
CA TYR A 76 5.70 6.76 11.40
C TYR A 76 4.42 5.95 11.63
N CYS A 77 3.98 5.83 12.89
CA CYS A 77 2.75 5.13 13.24
C CYS A 77 1.51 5.81 12.62
N ALA A 78 1.43 7.14 12.67
CA ALA A 78 0.27 7.86 12.13
C ALA A 78 0.17 7.76 10.59
N LEU A 79 1.30 7.77 9.87
CA LEU A 79 1.31 7.91 8.40
C LEU A 79 1.61 6.62 7.64
N VAL A 80 2.57 5.82 8.10
CA VAL A 80 3.02 4.60 7.39
C VAL A 80 2.27 3.38 7.92
N HIS A 81 2.11 3.27 9.24
CA HIS A 81 1.44 2.12 9.86
C HIS A 81 -0.05 2.10 9.56
N SER A 82 -0.75 3.24 9.66
CA SER A 82 -2.17 3.35 9.30
C SER A 82 -2.46 2.87 7.86
N VAL A 83 -1.55 3.19 6.94
CA VAL A 83 -1.62 2.75 5.55
C VAL A 83 -1.42 1.23 5.50
N LEU A 84 -0.36 0.68 6.10
CA LEU A 84 -0.06 -0.76 6.11
C LEU A 84 -1.18 -1.62 6.74
N GLU A 85 -1.80 -1.16 7.83
CA GLU A 85 -2.95 -1.84 8.45
C GLU A 85 -4.12 -1.95 7.48
N TYR A 86 -4.46 -0.87 6.78
CA TYR A 86 -5.50 -0.90 5.77
C TYR A 86 -5.20 -1.91 4.65
N ALA A 87 -3.95 -1.99 4.17
CA ALA A 87 -3.61 -2.97 3.14
C ALA A 87 -3.56 -4.41 3.62
N SER A 88 -3.31 -4.65 4.90
CA SER A 88 -3.28 -6.02 5.44
C SER A 88 -4.64 -6.73 5.26
N VAL A 89 -5.74 -5.97 5.27
CA VAL A 89 -7.11 -6.46 5.03
C VAL A 89 -7.32 -6.83 3.55
N ILE A 90 -6.65 -6.14 2.62
CA ILE A 90 -6.82 -6.31 1.17
C ILE A 90 -5.82 -7.31 0.59
N CYS A 91 -4.62 -7.38 1.18
CA CYS A 91 -3.56 -8.32 0.79
C CYS A 91 -3.88 -9.70 1.34
N ASP A 92 -4.77 -10.41 0.66
CA ASP A 92 -4.99 -11.83 0.88
C ASP A 92 -3.71 -12.64 0.46
N PRO A 93 -3.11 -13.45 1.34
CA PRO A 93 -1.87 -14.19 1.08
C PRO A 93 -1.98 -15.27 -0.01
N HIS A 94 -3.15 -15.50 -0.59
CA HIS A 94 -3.34 -16.50 -1.66
C HIS A 94 -2.52 -16.24 -2.94
N THR A 95 -1.96 -15.04 -3.13
CA THR A 95 -1.06 -14.75 -4.26
C THR A 95 0.35 -14.38 -3.76
N ILE A 96 1.33 -15.25 -4.06
CA ILE A 96 2.75 -15.14 -3.63
C ILE A 96 3.38 -13.77 -3.94
N SER A 97 2.94 -13.11 -5.01
CA SER A 97 3.45 -11.80 -5.41
C SER A 97 3.07 -10.68 -4.43
N HIS A 98 1.91 -10.77 -3.78
CA HIS A 98 1.42 -9.75 -2.83
C HIS A 98 2.12 -9.84 -1.47
N SER A 99 2.39 -11.06 -1.01
CA SER A 99 3.13 -11.28 0.24
C SER A 99 4.56 -10.76 0.14
N TYR A 100 5.24 -10.94 -1.00
CA TYR A 100 6.62 -10.46 -1.18
C TYR A 100 6.75 -8.94 -1.07
N ALA A 101 5.79 -8.20 -1.61
CA ALA A 101 5.79 -6.73 -1.53
C ALA A 101 5.53 -6.25 -0.08
N LEU A 102 4.63 -6.91 0.66
CA LEU A 102 4.38 -6.64 2.09
C LEU A 102 5.63 -6.92 2.91
N GLU A 103 6.25 -8.08 2.68
CA GLU A 103 7.44 -8.52 3.40
C GLU A 103 8.63 -7.58 3.11
N ARG A 104 8.77 -7.08 1.87
CA ARG A 104 9.80 -6.11 1.50
C ARG A 104 9.62 -4.75 2.18
N MET A 105 8.38 -4.31 2.43
CA MET A 105 8.11 -3.16 3.29
C MET A 105 8.45 -3.45 4.74
N GLN A 106 7.93 -4.56 5.28
CA GLN A 106 8.14 -4.97 6.66
C GLN A 106 9.64 -5.09 6.98
N ARG A 107 10.47 -5.64 6.09
CA ARG A 107 11.94 -5.72 6.26
C ARG A 107 12.62 -4.35 6.40
N LYS A 108 12.07 -3.28 5.83
CA LYS A 108 12.65 -1.93 5.95
C LYS A 108 12.35 -1.25 7.28
N ILE A 109 11.29 -1.67 7.97
CA ILE A 109 10.83 -1.06 9.22
C ILE A 109 11.86 -1.26 10.36
N PRO A 110 12.34 -2.49 10.65
CA PRO A 110 13.35 -2.72 11.68
C PRO A 110 14.66 -2.00 11.38
N VAL A 111 15.08 -1.96 10.12
CA VAL A 111 16.32 -1.27 9.69
C VAL A 111 16.22 0.23 9.93
N PHE A 112 15.08 0.84 9.63
CA PHE A 112 14.84 2.25 9.94
C PHE A 112 14.87 2.51 11.44
N TRP A 113 14.24 1.63 12.22
CA TRP A 113 14.23 1.72 13.68
C TRP A 113 15.65 1.62 14.27
N TRP A 114 16.45 0.68 13.76
CA TRP A 114 17.85 0.51 14.14
C TRP A 114 18.71 1.72 13.76
N LEU A 115 18.52 2.31 12.57
CA LEU A 115 19.23 3.52 12.15
C LEU A 115 18.89 4.72 13.06
N CYS A 116 17.61 4.91 13.38
CA CYS A 116 17.18 5.96 14.30
C CYS A 116 17.73 5.75 15.72
N ALA A 117 17.86 4.49 16.18
CA ALA A 117 18.48 4.17 17.46
C ALA A 117 19.99 4.42 17.46
N ARG A 118 20.70 4.07 16.38
CA ARG A 118 22.16 4.20 16.25
C ARG A 118 22.65 5.65 16.11
N ASN A 119 21.87 6.53 15.46
CA ASN A 119 22.20 7.96 15.40
C ASN A 119 22.25 8.66 16.78
N LYS A 120 21.73 8.00 17.83
CA LYS A 120 21.77 8.51 19.20
C LYS A 120 23.09 8.22 19.94
N SER A 121 23.72 7.08 19.65
CA SER A 121 24.96 6.63 20.31
C SER A 121 26.18 7.51 20.00
N SER A 122 26.04 8.39 18.99
CA SER A 122 27.08 9.32 18.54
C SER A 122 26.99 10.69 19.24
N THR A 123 25.85 11.05 19.83
CA THR A 123 25.60 12.41 20.36
C THR A 123 25.69 12.51 21.88
N THR A 124 25.75 11.39 22.61
CA THR A 124 25.93 11.37 24.07
C THR A 124 27.40 11.30 24.52
N ARG A 125 28.36 11.60 23.65
CA ARG A 125 29.81 11.54 23.95
C ARG A 125 30.55 12.88 23.91
N LEU A 126 29.81 13.99 23.93
CA LEU A 126 30.38 15.34 24.03
C LEU A 126 29.54 16.15 25.01
N HIS A 127 29.79 15.98 26.30
CA HIS A 127 29.72 17.07 27.27
C HIS A 127 30.79 16.79 28.35
N PRO A 128 31.57 17.81 28.76
CA PRO A 128 32.78 17.69 29.56
C PRO A 128 32.54 17.25 30.99
#